data_AF-N8YU55-F1
#
_entry.id   AF-N8YU55-F1
#
_cell.length_a   1.000
_cell.length_b   1.000
_cell.length_c   1.000
_cell.angle_alpha   90.00
_cell.angle_beta   90.00
_cell.angle_gamma   90.00
#
_symmetry.space_group_name_H-M   'P 1'
#
loop_
_entity.id
_entity.type
_entity.pdbx_description
1 polymer ?
#
loop_
_entity_poly.entity_id
_entity_poly.type
_entity_poly.pdbx_seq_one_letter_code
_entity_poly.pdbx_strand_id
1 'polypeptide(L)'
;MVTNLLEDLSVMVKFYNDQDEACINLIVDRLKKNQQQGAVYESLARSSAYKGLIALVNKEICLVKQWFYVSSLLRIESARYPGGFSYTMSTPDEFIFPILSDSEEVIKKFANLDTVHLLWGDYEPSYQEAKFKPSKDDPRYRTHALQAVLRHDWKDYQRIKDIANQKINKLREVVEFEFGVYDAIYHKDKDKIIDIIQTLLKPKVHKAYNKDFGEEFSGEIWSHHPVLFTKLAWMNGLEIEIDNPLVPMELMPIKPLEHYDYHYDFLDPNWKPQSFFGRLFGKK
;
A
#
# COMPACT_ATOMS: atom_id res chain seq x y z
N MET A 1 -15.57 13.22 18.76
CA MET A 1 -15.20 12.37 17.60
C MET A 1 -13.70 12.15 17.57
N VAL A 2 -12.86 13.19 17.49
CA VAL A 2 -11.38 13.04 17.46
C VAL A 2 -10.80 12.32 18.68
N THR A 3 -11.35 12.53 19.89
CA THR A 3 -10.89 11.87 21.13
C THR A 3 -11.07 10.34 21.11
N ASN A 4 -12.10 9.82 20.46
CA ASN A 4 -12.34 8.37 20.38
C ASN A 4 -11.38 7.71 19.37
N LEU A 5 -11.12 8.37 18.24
CA LEU A 5 -10.24 7.84 17.20
C LEU A 5 -8.77 7.73 17.66
N LEU A 6 -8.26 8.71 18.41
CA LEU A 6 -6.90 8.65 18.95
C LEU A 6 -6.76 7.54 20.00
N GLU A 7 -7.78 7.33 20.83
CA GLU A 7 -7.84 6.22 21.79
C GLU A 7 -7.87 4.88 21.05
N ASP A 8 -8.74 4.73 20.05
CA ASP A 8 -8.86 3.52 19.23
C ASP A 8 -7.55 3.19 18.48
N LEU A 9 -6.90 4.19 17.88
CA LEU A 9 -5.58 4.06 17.26
C LEU A 9 -4.51 3.64 18.27
N SER A 10 -4.51 4.24 19.46
CA SER A 10 -3.56 3.92 20.53
C SER A 10 -3.72 2.48 21.01
N VAL A 11 -4.96 1.98 21.09
CA VAL A 11 -5.26 0.57 21.40
C VAL A 11 -4.68 -0.35 20.33
N MET A 12 -4.86 -0.03 19.04
CA MET A 12 -4.32 -0.84 17.95
C MET A 12 -2.78 -0.86 17.96
N VAL A 13 -2.14 0.30 18.13
CA VAL A 13 -0.68 0.37 18.23
C VAL A 13 -0.15 -0.43 19.42
N LYS A 14 -0.79 -0.34 20.59
CA LYS A 14 -0.41 -1.15 21.74
C LYS A 14 -0.55 -2.65 21.46
N PHE A 15 -1.69 -3.08 20.91
CA PHE A 15 -1.96 -4.48 20.58
C PHE A 15 -0.89 -5.09 19.67
N TYR A 16 -0.47 -4.35 18.63
CA TYR A 16 0.57 -4.82 17.72
C TYR A 16 1.98 -4.71 18.31
N ASN A 17 2.31 -3.62 19.02
CA ASN A 17 3.61 -3.46 19.67
C ASN A 17 3.90 -4.58 20.67
N ASP A 18 2.89 -5.03 21.42
CA ASP A 18 3.01 -6.14 22.37
C ASP A 18 3.40 -7.48 21.66
N GLN A 19 3.26 -7.54 20.34
CA GLN A 19 3.59 -8.70 19.50
C GLN A 19 4.86 -8.51 18.67
N ASP A 20 5.37 -7.27 18.50
CA ASP A 20 6.50 -6.94 17.62
C ASP A 20 7.72 -7.83 17.95
N GLU A 21 8.12 -7.94 19.22
CA GLU A 21 9.29 -8.73 19.64
C GLU A 21 9.13 -10.22 19.27
N ALA A 22 7.95 -10.80 19.50
CA ALA A 22 7.66 -12.19 19.17
C ALA A 22 7.71 -12.42 17.65
N CYS A 23 7.14 -11.49 16.87
CA CYS A 23 7.18 -11.52 15.40
C CYS A 23 8.61 -11.41 14.87
N ILE A 24 9.43 -10.48 15.39
CA ILE A 24 10.83 -10.29 15.00
C ILE A 24 11.64 -11.57 15.28
N ASN A 25 11.50 -12.14 16.48
CA ASN A 25 12.18 -13.38 16.85
C ASN A 25 11.79 -14.54 15.93
N LEU A 26 10.50 -14.65 15.57
CA LEU A 26 9.99 -15.66 14.66
C LEU A 26 10.52 -15.48 13.23
N ILE A 27 10.59 -14.24 12.72
CA ILE A 27 11.19 -13.94 11.41
C ILE A 27 12.65 -14.37 11.40
N VAL A 28 13.44 -13.97 12.39
CA VAL A 28 14.88 -14.27 12.48
C VAL A 28 15.12 -15.78 12.56
N ASP A 29 14.33 -16.52 13.34
CA ASP A 29 14.41 -17.98 13.41
C ASP A 29 14.07 -18.65 12.07
N ARG A 30 13.01 -18.20 11.40
CA ARG A 30 12.58 -18.74 10.11
C ARG A 30 13.54 -18.42 8.97
N LEU A 31 14.17 -17.25 8.99
CA LEU A 31 15.26 -16.91 8.06
C LEU A 31 16.43 -17.89 8.19
N LYS A 32 16.81 -18.30 9.41
CA LYS A 32 17.88 -19.29 9.64
C LYS A 32 17.53 -20.68 9.12
N LYS A 33 16.24 -21.04 9.16
CA LYS A 33 15.73 -22.35 8.75
C LYS A 33 15.27 -22.40 7.29
N ASN A 34 15.29 -21.27 6.58
CA ASN A 34 14.70 -21.10 5.25
C ASN A 34 13.22 -21.52 5.20
N GLN A 35 12.45 -21.07 6.19
CA GLN A 35 11.02 -21.38 6.41
C GLN A 35 10.18 -20.11 6.60
N GLN A 36 10.41 -19.11 5.77
CA GLN A 36 9.75 -17.82 5.84
C GLN A 36 8.24 -17.95 5.56
N GLN A 37 7.44 -17.07 6.18
CA GLN A 37 5.98 -17.03 6.01
C GLN A 37 5.54 -15.57 5.96
N GLY A 38 4.71 -15.22 4.97
CA GLY A 38 4.30 -13.84 4.73
C GLY A 38 3.57 -13.22 5.94
N ALA A 39 2.72 -13.98 6.64
CA ALA A 39 1.88 -13.45 7.71
C ALA A 39 2.66 -12.76 8.84
N VAL A 40 3.90 -13.20 9.12
CA VAL A 40 4.68 -12.59 10.20
C VAL A 40 5.18 -11.20 9.79
N TYR A 41 5.59 -11.05 8.54
CA TYR A 41 5.93 -9.73 7.97
C TYR A 41 4.71 -8.83 7.90
N GLU A 42 3.56 -9.38 7.50
CA GLU A 42 2.30 -8.62 7.44
C GLU A 42 1.89 -8.05 8.81
N SER A 43 2.03 -8.83 9.89
CA SER A 43 1.71 -8.35 11.23
C SER A 43 2.53 -7.11 11.61
N LEU A 44 3.84 -7.14 11.32
CA LEU A 44 4.72 -5.99 11.52
C LEU A 44 4.41 -4.83 10.56
N ALA A 45 3.97 -5.13 9.33
CA ALA A 45 3.57 -4.11 8.36
C ALA A 45 2.37 -3.31 8.87
N ARG A 46 1.36 -4.00 9.42
CA ARG A 46 0.18 -3.38 10.05
C ARG A 46 0.57 -2.55 11.27
N SER A 47 1.40 -3.11 12.15
CA SER A 47 1.98 -2.39 13.30
C SER A 47 2.60 -1.05 12.85
N SER A 48 3.43 -1.12 11.80
CA SER A 48 4.09 0.06 11.22
C SER A 48 3.11 1.04 10.58
N ALA A 49 2.09 0.55 9.87
CA ALA A 49 1.04 1.41 9.30
C ALA A 49 0.28 2.19 10.39
N TYR A 50 -0.12 1.54 11.48
CA TYR A 50 -0.79 2.21 12.61
C TYR A 50 0.12 3.24 13.29
N LYS A 51 1.42 2.98 13.43
CA LYS A 51 2.39 4.00 13.91
C LYS A 51 2.41 5.23 12.99
N GLY A 52 2.37 5.01 11.67
CA GLY A 52 2.24 6.09 10.68
C GLY A 52 0.93 6.87 10.79
N LEU A 53 -0.19 6.18 11.02
CA LEU A 53 -1.49 6.82 11.20
C LEU A 53 -1.57 7.64 12.50
N ILE A 54 -0.97 7.17 13.61
CA ILE A 54 -0.81 7.99 14.83
C ILE A 54 0.02 9.24 14.54
N ALA A 55 1.16 9.08 13.85
CA ALA A 55 1.99 10.22 13.46
C ALA A 55 1.20 11.23 12.62
N LEU A 56 0.29 10.77 11.75
CA LEU A 56 -0.56 11.66 10.97
C LEU A 56 -1.51 12.47 11.86
N VAL A 57 -2.18 11.81 12.82
CA VAL A 57 -3.07 12.50 13.78
C VAL A 57 -2.28 13.54 14.60
N ASN A 58 -1.04 13.22 14.96
CA ASN A 58 -0.12 14.14 15.66
C ASN A 58 0.52 15.19 14.74
N LYS A 59 0.25 15.16 13.43
CA LYS A 59 0.82 16.06 12.39
C LYS A 59 2.34 15.95 12.24
N GLU A 60 2.89 14.77 12.52
CA GLU A 60 4.32 14.46 12.42
C GLU A 60 4.65 13.86 11.05
N ILE A 61 4.57 14.69 10.00
CA ILE A 61 4.61 14.24 8.60
C ILE A 61 5.88 13.46 8.23
N CYS A 62 7.03 13.79 8.82
CA CYS A 62 8.24 13.02 8.59
C CYS A 62 8.12 11.58 9.13
N LEU A 63 7.51 11.41 10.30
CA LEU A 63 7.26 10.10 10.89
C LEU A 63 6.21 9.31 10.11
N VAL A 64 5.17 9.97 9.56
CA VAL A 64 4.20 9.32 8.66
C VAL A 64 4.94 8.64 7.50
N LYS A 65 5.79 9.39 6.80
CA LYS A 65 6.56 8.88 5.65
C LYS A 65 7.50 7.75 6.04
N GLN A 66 8.20 7.90 7.16
CA GLN A 66 9.10 6.89 7.70
C GLN A 66 8.37 5.58 8.01
N TRP A 67 7.23 5.64 8.69
CA TRP A 67 6.47 4.45 9.05
C TRP A 67 5.80 3.79 7.85
N PHE A 68 5.31 4.56 6.89
CA PHE A 68 4.78 4.02 5.65
C PHE A 68 5.87 3.40 4.78
N TYR A 69 7.10 3.91 4.80
CA TYR A 69 8.26 3.25 4.18
C TYR A 69 8.53 1.88 4.82
N VAL A 70 8.65 1.80 6.15
CA VAL A 70 8.90 0.53 6.86
C VAL A 70 7.78 -0.47 6.60
N SER A 71 6.53 -0.02 6.70
CA SER A 71 5.35 -0.85 6.41
C SER A 71 5.39 -1.41 4.98
N SER A 72 5.79 -0.58 4.01
CA SER A 72 5.91 -0.98 2.60
C SER A 72 6.99 -2.03 2.39
N LEU A 73 8.17 -1.89 3.02
CA LEU A 73 9.22 -2.91 2.96
C LEU A 73 8.75 -4.26 3.50
N LEU A 74 8.02 -4.25 4.62
CA LEU A 74 7.47 -5.47 5.21
C LEU A 74 6.43 -6.12 4.31
N ARG A 75 5.57 -5.33 3.64
CA ARG A 75 4.61 -5.85 2.66
C ARG A 75 5.30 -6.43 1.42
N ILE A 76 6.40 -5.83 0.97
CA ILE A 76 7.23 -6.39 -0.10
C ILE A 76 7.78 -7.77 0.30
N GLU A 77 8.29 -7.92 1.53
CA GLU A 77 8.77 -9.23 2.01
C GLU A 77 7.61 -10.21 2.22
N SER A 78 6.47 -9.75 2.76
CA SER A 78 5.25 -10.53 2.92
C SER A 78 4.80 -11.14 1.59
N ALA A 79 4.84 -10.36 0.53
CA ALA A 79 4.45 -10.78 -0.82
C ALA A 79 5.36 -11.85 -1.45
N ARG A 80 6.55 -12.13 -0.90
CA ARG A 80 7.50 -13.12 -1.43
C ARG A 80 7.33 -14.53 -0.87
N TYR A 81 6.52 -14.71 0.17
CA TYR A 81 6.46 -15.97 0.92
C TYR A 81 5.03 -16.41 1.19
N PRO A 82 4.70 -17.72 1.12
CA PRO A 82 3.37 -18.24 1.39
C PRO A 82 2.78 -17.80 2.73
N GLY A 83 1.44 -17.76 2.79
CA GLY A 83 0.69 -17.48 4.01
C GLY A 83 0.81 -16.04 4.48
N GLY A 84 1.11 -15.09 3.59
CA GLY A 84 0.83 -13.67 3.80
C GLY A 84 -0.67 -13.39 3.73
N PHE A 85 -1.08 -12.21 4.20
CA PHE A 85 -2.49 -11.85 4.20
C PHE A 85 -2.94 -11.45 2.79
N SER A 86 -4.15 -11.87 2.44
CA SER A 86 -4.70 -11.91 1.09
C SER A 86 -5.18 -10.55 0.59
N TYR A 87 -4.30 -9.54 0.46
CA TYR A 87 -4.61 -8.28 -0.23
C TYR A 87 -3.42 -7.63 -0.93
N THR A 88 -2.19 -8.06 -0.60
CA THR A 88 -0.94 -7.38 -0.97
C THR A 88 -0.83 -6.96 -2.44
N MET A 89 -1.50 -7.65 -3.36
CA MET A 89 -1.55 -7.27 -4.77
C MET A 89 -2.83 -7.65 -5.53
N SER A 90 -3.86 -8.18 -4.86
CA SER A 90 -5.10 -8.54 -5.57
C SER A 90 -5.93 -7.32 -5.97
N THR A 91 -5.79 -6.23 -5.23
CA THR A 91 -6.33 -4.91 -5.51
C THR A 91 -5.22 -3.86 -5.32
N PRO A 92 -5.35 -2.66 -5.90
CA PRO A 92 -4.35 -1.61 -5.75
C PRO A 92 -4.33 -0.94 -4.37
N ASP A 93 -5.21 -1.31 -3.45
CA ASP A 93 -5.50 -0.55 -2.23
C ASP A 93 -4.25 -0.39 -1.33
N GLU A 94 -3.45 -1.44 -1.18
CA GLU A 94 -2.21 -1.42 -0.36
C GLU A 94 -1.11 -0.49 -0.90
N PHE A 95 -1.25 0.02 -2.13
CA PHE A 95 -0.29 0.95 -2.72
C PHE A 95 -0.35 2.35 -2.09
N ILE A 96 -1.40 2.66 -1.30
CA ILE A 96 -1.51 3.95 -0.63
C ILE A 96 -0.29 4.24 0.27
N PHE A 97 0.19 3.23 1.02
CA PHE A 97 1.32 3.39 1.94
C PHE A 97 2.65 3.68 1.23
N PRO A 98 3.12 2.88 0.24
CA PRO A 98 4.36 3.18 -0.46
C PRO A 98 4.29 4.52 -1.18
N ILE A 99 3.14 4.87 -1.79
CA ILE A 99 2.95 6.13 -2.50
C ILE A 99 2.98 7.34 -1.54
N LEU A 100 2.35 7.26 -0.36
CA LEU A 100 2.39 8.32 0.65
C LEU A 100 3.73 8.42 1.39
N SER A 101 4.59 7.39 1.31
CA SER A 101 5.94 7.46 1.88
C SER A 101 6.87 8.43 1.16
N ASP A 102 6.57 8.77 -0.11
CA ASP A 102 7.45 9.46 -1.05
C ASP A 102 8.80 8.76 -1.35
N SER A 103 9.04 7.56 -0.84
CA SER A 103 10.28 6.84 -1.12
C SER A 103 10.24 6.23 -2.52
N GLU A 104 11.05 6.79 -3.42
CA GLU A 104 11.21 6.31 -4.80
C GLU A 104 11.61 4.83 -4.83
N GLU A 105 12.41 4.37 -3.86
CA GLU A 105 12.84 2.99 -3.73
C GLU A 105 11.63 2.03 -3.58
N VAL A 106 10.77 2.25 -2.59
CA VAL A 106 9.63 1.36 -2.34
C VAL A 106 8.55 1.53 -3.39
N ILE A 107 8.33 2.75 -3.90
CA ILE A 107 7.39 2.99 -5.01
C ILE A 107 7.83 2.19 -6.25
N LYS A 108 9.12 2.23 -6.61
CA LYS A 108 9.66 1.41 -7.73
C LYS A 108 9.53 -0.08 -7.47
N LYS A 109 9.76 -0.54 -6.24
CA LYS A 109 9.57 -1.96 -5.89
C LYS A 109 8.11 -2.36 -6.09
N PHE A 110 7.15 -1.63 -5.52
CA PHE A 110 5.71 -1.88 -5.70
C PHE A 110 5.27 -1.81 -7.16
N ALA A 111 5.79 -0.84 -7.91
CA ALA A 111 5.52 -0.71 -9.34
C ALA A 111 6.05 -1.91 -10.15
N ASN A 112 6.89 -2.79 -9.60
CA ASN A 112 7.44 -3.96 -10.30
C ASN A 112 7.25 -5.28 -9.54
N LEU A 113 6.44 -5.30 -8.47
CA LEU A 113 6.12 -6.54 -7.77
C LEU A 113 5.38 -7.50 -8.71
N ASP A 114 5.81 -8.77 -8.71
CA ASP A 114 5.28 -9.85 -9.57
C ASP A 114 4.90 -11.11 -8.77
N THR A 115 4.95 -11.02 -7.44
CA THR A 115 4.62 -12.12 -6.53
C THR A 115 3.40 -11.71 -5.72
N VAL A 116 2.37 -12.56 -5.67
CA VAL A 116 1.10 -12.19 -5.02
C VAL A 116 0.55 -13.28 -4.14
N HIS A 117 -0.05 -12.87 -3.03
CA HIS A 117 -1.09 -13.65 -2.35
C HIS A 117 -2.41 -13.41 -3.07
N LEU A 118 -3.03 -14.48 -3.53
CA LEU A 118 -4.34 -14.43 -4.15
C LEU A 118 -5.41 -14.23 -3.08
N LEU A 119 -6.49 -13.55 -3.47
CA LEU A 119 -7.77 -13.69 -2.78
C LEU A 119 -8.02 -15.19 -2.60
N TRP A 120 -8.33 -15.60 -1.36
CA TRP A 120 -8.57 -17.00 -0.95
C TRP A 120 -7.34 -17.85 -0.60
N GLY A 121 -6.15 -17.25 -0.49
CA GLY A 121 -5.00 -17.86 0.21
C GLY A 121 -4.05 -18.70 -0.65
N ASP A 122 -4.28 -18.77 -1.96
CA ASP A 122 -3.31 -19.35 -2.89
C ASP A 122 -2.14 -18.37 -3.12
N TYR A 123 -0.92 -18.87 -3.09
CA TYR A 123 0.29 -18.09 -3.36
C TYR A 123 0.72 -18.27 -4.82
N GLU A 124 0.88 -17.18 -5.57
CA GLU A 124 1.35 -17.20 -6.96
C GLU A 124 2.71 -16.49 -7.07
N PRO A 125 3.82 -17.23 -7.27
CA PRO A 125 5.16 -16.66 -7.36
C PRO A 125 5.45 -15.91 -8.67
N SER A 126 4.57 -15.97 -9.67
CA SER A 126 4.68 -15.19 -10.92
C SER A 126 3.30 -14.86 -11.46
N TYR A 127 2.88 -13.61 -11.32
CA TYR A 127 1.49 -13.21 -11.52
C TYR A 127 1.23 -12.34 -12.76
N GLN A 128 2.24 -12.12 -13.61
CA GLN A 128 2.15 -11.26 -14.80
C GLN A 128 1.01 -11.61 -15.76
N GLU A 129 0.71 -12.90 -15.98
CA GLU A 129 -0.22 -13.27 -17.05
C GLU A 129 -1.64 -12.74 -16.84
N ALA A 130 -2.06 -12.59 -15.59
CA ALA A 130 -3.45 -12.44 -15.29
C ALA A 130 -3.96 -10.99 -15.37
N LYS A 131 -3.07 -10.02 -15.64
CA LYS A 131 -3.49 -8.73 -16.23
C LYS A 131 -4.16 -8.88 -17.60
N PHE A 132 -3.91 -9.98 -18.33
CA PHE A 132 -4.54 -10.29 -19.62
C PHE A 132 -5.68 -11.32 -19.55
N LYS A 133 -6.03 -11.75 -18.34
CA LYS A 133 -7.16 -12.64 -18.04
C LYS A 133 -8.18 -11.97 -17.10
N PRO A 134 -8.56 -10.68 -17.32
CA PRO A 134 -9.45 -9.99 -16.40
C PRO A 134 -10.82 -10.67 -16.34
N SER A 135 -11.40 -10.72 -15.14
CA SER A 135 -12.78 -11.13 -14.92
C SER A 135 -13.41 -10.26 -13.83
N LYS A 136 -14.74 -10.32 -13.69
CA LYS A 136 -15.46 -9.57 -12.64
C LYS A 136 -15.09 -10.02 -11.22
N ASP A 137 -14.66 -11.27 -11.08
CA ASP A 137 -14.32 -11.91 -9.81
C ASP A 137 -12.81 -11.94 -9.57
N ASP A 138 -12.03 -11.51 -10.57
CA ASP A 138 -10.59 -11.41 -10.53
C ASP A 138 -10.16 -9.93 -10.69
N PRO A 139 -9.98 -9.21 -9.59
CA PRO A 139 -9.66 -7.78 -9.62
C PRO A 139 -8.19 -7.48 -9.95
N ARG A 140 -7.35 -8.49 -10.13
CA ARG A 140 -5.90 -8.35 -10.10
C ARG A 140 -5.33 -7.54 -11.27
N TYR A 141 -6.06 -7.42 -12.39
CA TYR A 141 -5.69 -6.51 -13.49
C TYR A 141 -5.68 -5.03 -13.05
N ARG A 142 -6.45 -4.67 -12.01
CA ARG A 142 -6.49 -3.30 -11.45
C ARG A 142 -5.14 -2.91 -10.85
N THR A 143 -4.51 -3.84 -10.13
CA THR A 143 -3.17 -3.66 -9.58
C THR A 143 -2.15 -3.43 -10.68
N HIS A 144 -2.18 -4.27 -11.72
CA HIS A 144 -1.28 -4.11 -12.88
C HIS A 144 -1.51 -2.80 -13.63
N ALA A 145 -2.76 -2.32 -13.72
CA ALA A 145 -3.07 -1.01 -14.27
C ALA A 145 -2.43 0.12 -13.45
N LEU A 146 -2.54 0.10 -12.12
CA LEU A 146 -1.86 1.07 -11.25
C LEU A 146 -0.34 0.99 -11.39
N GLN A 147 0.24 -0.22 -11.40
CA GLN A 147 1.68 -0.39 -11.58
C GLN A 147 2.15 0.16 -12.93
N ALA A 148 1.38 -0.02 -14.01
CA ALA A 148 1.69 0.57 -15.32
C ALA A 148 1.68 2.11 -15.25
N VAL A 149 0.71 2.71 -14.54
CA VAL A 149 0.66 4.16 -14.30
C VAL A 149 1.88 4.64 -13.50
N LEU A 150 2.29 3.93 -12.45
CA LEU A 150 3.47 4.26 -11.64
C LEU A 150 4.78 4.15 -12.44
N ARG A 151 4.86 3.25 -13.42
CA ARG A 151 5.98 3.13 -14.35
C ARG A 151 5.91 4.12 -15.52
N HIS A 152 4.83 4.91 -15.63
CA HIS A 152 4.47 5.68 -16.83
C HIS A 152 4.42 4.84 -18.12
N ASP A 153 4.15 3.54 -18.01
CA ASP A 153 3.93 2.63 -19.14
C ASP A 153 2.48 2.72 -19.61
N TRP A 154 2.15 3.85 -20.24
CA TRP A 154 0.81 4.14 -20.73
C TRP A 154 0.34 3.13 -21.78
N LYS A 155 1.28 2.52 -22.53
CA LYS A 155 0.96 1.48 -23.52
C LYS A 155 0.45 0.21 -22.84
N ASP A 156 1.11 -0.25 -21.77
CA ASP A 156 0.66 -1.41 -21.00
C ASP A 156 -0.68 -1.10 -20.29
N TYR A 157 -0.82 0.08 -19.68
CA TYR A 157 -2.08 0.53 -19.09
C TYR A 157 -3.25 0.48 -20.09
N GLN A 158 -3.12 1.10 -21.26
CA GLN A 158 -4.19 1.11 -22.26
C GLN A 158 -4.53 -0.31 -22.73
N ARG A 159 -3.51 -1.17 -22.92
CA ARG A 159 -3.75 -2.58 -23.27
C ARG A 159 -4.54 -3.34 -22.19
N ILE A 160 -4.20 -3.15 -20.92
CA ILE A 160 -4.92 -3.77 -19.79
C ILE A 160 -6.39 -3.30 -19.78
N LYS A 161 -6.60 -1.98 -19.90
CA LYS A 161 -7.93 -1.36 -19.94
C LYS A 161 -8.76 -1.86 -21.11
N ASP A 162 -8.20 -1.92 -22.32
CA ASP A 162 -8.88 -2.39 -23.52
C ASP A 162 -9.35 -3.85 -23.36
N ILE A 163 -8.48 -4.72 -22.84
CA ILE A 163 -8.81 -6.12 -22.62
C ILE A 163 -9.89 -6.26 -21.53
N ALA A 164 -9.83 -5.46 -20.46
CA ALA A 164 -10.86 -5.43 -19.43
C ALA A 164 -12.22 -5.01 -19.99
N ASN A 165 -12.27 -3.93 -20.77
CA ASN A 165 -13.48 -3.44 -21.44
C ASN A 165 -14.05 -4.44 -22.47
N GLN A 166 -13.18 -5.19 -23.15
CA GLN A 166 -13.59 -6.21 -24.10
C GLN A 166 -14.19 -7.45 -23.41
N LYS A 167 -13.60 -7.89 -22.29
CA LYS A 167 -13.95 -9.16 -21.63
C LYS A 167 -15.02 -9.01 -20.54
N ILE A 168 -15.20 -7.82 -19.98
CA ILE A 168 -16.12 -7.58 -18.86
C ILE A 168 -17.27 -6.69 -19.35
N ASN A 169 -18.46 -7.28 -19.50
CA ASN A 169 -19.66 -6.57 -19.99
C ASN A 169 -20.04 -5.33 -19.17
N LYS A 170 -19.78 -5.36 -17.85
CA LYS A 170 -20.02 -4.23 -16.95
C LYS A 170 -18.95 -4.22 -15.87
N LEU A 171 -18.09 -3.21 -15.91
CA LEU A 171 -17.09 -2.98 -14.88
C LEU A 171 -17.77 -2.65 -13.54
N ARG A 172 -17.05 -2.91 -12.44
CA ARG A 172 -17.46 -2.40 -11.13
C ARG A 172 -17.19 -0.90 -11.12
N GLU A 173 -18.05 -0.14 -10.46
CA GLU A 173 -17.94 1.34 -10.41
C GLU A 173 -16.58 1.82 -9.86
N VAL A 174 -15.98 1.12 -8.89
CA VAL A 174 -14.59 1.41 -8.45
C VAL A 174 -13.57 1.36 -9.58
N VAL A 175 -13.70 0.41 -10.51
CA VAL A 175 -12.80 0.24 -11.65
C VAL A 175 -13.00 1.35 -12.66
N GLU A 176 -14.25 1.82 -12.82
CA GLU A 176 -14.57 2.97 -13.66
C GLU A 176 -13.93 4.24 -13.10
N PHE A 177 -13.93 4.44 -11.77
CA PHE A 177 -13.21 5.55 -11.13
C PHE A 177 -11.70 5.44 -11.31
N GLU A 178 -11.11 4.26 -11.08
CA GLU A 178 -9.67 4.02 -11.27
C GLU A 178 -9.24 4.32 -12.71
N PHE A 179 -9.90 3.71 -13.70
CA PHE A 179 -9.57 3.96 -15.11
C PHE A 179 -9.82 5.42 -15.50
N GLY A 180 -10.90 6.03 -15.01
CA GLY A 180 -11.19 7.44 -15.27
C GLY A 180 -10.10 8.38 -14.75
N VAL A 181 -9.56 8.11 -13.54
CA VAL A 181 -8.43 8.88 -12.99
C VAL A 181 -7.16 8.64 -13.81
N TYR A 182 -6.84 7.39 -14.15
CA TYR A 182 -5.64 7.08 -14.92
C TYR A 182 -5.66 7.71 -16.32
N ASP A 183 -6.81 7.69 -17.00
CA ASP A 183 -7.00 8.40 -18.26
C ASP A 183 -6.84 9.91 -18.08
N ALA A 184 -7.44 10.49 -17.03
CA ALA A 184 -7.35 11.92 -16.78
C ALA A 184 -5.90 12.34 -16.47
N ILE A 185 -5.13 11.53 -15.75
CA ILE A 185 -3.70 11.74 -15.54
C ILE A 185 -2.94 11.73 -16.88
N TYR A 186 -3.22 10.75 -17.75
CA TYR A 186 -2.59 10.65 -19.07
C TYR A 186 -2.88 11.88 -19.94
N HIS A 187 -4.13 12.36 -19.94
CA HIS A 187 -4.56 13.54 -20.70
C HIS A 187 -4.29 14.87 -19.99
N LYS A 188 -3.70 14.85 -18.78
CA LYS A 188 -3.46 16.05 -17.95
C LYS A 188 -4.75 16.82 -17.59
N ASP A 189 -5.87 16.11 -17.49
CA ASP A 189 -7.19 16.66 -17.18
C ASP A 189 -7.40 16.74 -15.66
N LYS A 190 -7.03 17.89 -15.07
CA LYS A 190 -7.19 18.14 -13.63
C LYS A 190 -8.66 18.16 -13.19
N ASP A 191 -9.52 18.74 -14.01
CA ASP A 191 -10.94 18.93 -13.67
C ASP A 191 -11.64 17.57 -13.55
N LYS A 192 -11.31 16.63 -14.44
CA LYS A 192 -11.88 15.28 -14.37
C LYS A 192 -11.43 14.52 -13.13
N ILE A 193 -10.17 14.67 -12.73
CA ILE A 193 -9.65 14.05 -11.49
C ILE A 193 -10.40 14.61 -10.28
N ILE A 194 -10.57 15.94 -10.22
CA ILE A 194 -11.29 16.62 -9.12
C ILE A 194 -12.76 16.17 -9.09
N ASP A 195 -13.46 16.07 -10.21
CA ASP A 195 -14.84 15.61 -10.29
C ASP A 195 -15.03 14.18 -9.73
N ILE A 196 -14.11 13.27 -10.08
CA ILE A 196 -14.12 11.90 -9.55
C ILE A 196 -13.87 11.91 -8.04
N ILE A 197 -12.86 12.64 -7.57
CA ILE A 197 -12.54 12.76 -6.13
C ILE A 197 -13.74 13.32 -5.36
N GLN A 198 -14.35 14.40 -5.82
CA GLN A 198 -15.49 15.02 -5.15
C GLN A 198 -16.70 14.08 -5.12
N THR A 199 -16.88 13.23 -6.13
CA THR A 199 -17.91 12.19 -6.12
C THR A 199 -17.63 11.12 -5.07
N LEU A 200 -16.38 10.66 -4.95
CA LEU A 200 -15.97 9.68 -3.94
C LEU A 200 -16.08 10.22 -2.51
N LEU A 201 -15.94 11.53 -2.32
CA LEU A 201 -16.08 12.21 -1.03
C LEU A 201 -17.53 12.44 -0.59
N LYS A 202 -18.52 12.20 -1.44
CA LYS A 202 -19.95 12.31 -1.05
C LYS A 202 -20.24 11.30 0.08
N PRO A 203 -20.94 11.68 1.18
CA PRO A 203 -21.04 10.86 2.39
C PRO A 203 -21.47 9.40 2.17
N LYS A 204 -22.46 9.17 1.29
CA LYS A 204 -22.94 7.82 0.95
C LYS A 204 -21.88 6.99 0.21
N VAL A 205 -21.14 7.63 -0.70
CA VAL A 205 -20.11 7.01 -1.53
C VAL A 205 -18.89 6.71 -0.66
N HIS A 206 -18.43 7.69 0.11
CA HIS A 206 -17.35 7.54 1.08
C HIS A 206 -17.59 6.35 2.02
N LYS A 207 -18.77 6.27 2.66
CA LYS A 207 -19.10 5.16 3.55
C LYS A 207 -19.08 3.79 2.84
N ALA A 208 -19.59 3.74 1.60
CA ALA A 208 -19.68 2.49 0.84
C ALA A 208 -18.30 1.95 0.42
N TYR A 209 -17.39 2.84 0.04
CA TYR A 209 -16.07 2.48 -0.48
C TYR A 209 -14.99 2.38 0.59
N ASN A 210 -15.20 2.87 1.81
CA ASN A 210 -14.21 2.78 2.89
C ASN A 210 -14.50 1.70 3.94
N LYS A 211 -15.70 1.11 3.97
CA LYS A 211 -16.14 0.14 5.00
C LYS A 211 -15.23 -1.09 5.19
N ASP A 212 -14.44 -1.45 4.17
CA ASP A 212 -13.59 -2.64 4.18
C ASP A 212 -12.12 -2.28 4.55
N PHE A 213 -11.78 -1.00 4.70
CA PHE A 213 -10.44 -0.52 5.10
C PHE A 213 -10.32 -0.43 6.62
N GLY A 214 -10.12 -1.58 7.26
CA GLY A 214 -10.00 -1.67 8.72
C GLY A 214 -8.81 -0.90 9.31
N GLU A 215 -7.68 -0.85 8.61
CA GLU A 215 -6.48 -0.09 9.05
C GLU A 215 -6.75 1.42 9.12
N GLU A 216 -7.63 1.91 8.27
CA GLU A 216 -7.98 3.33 8.13
C GLU A 216 -9.28 3.67 8.89
N PHE A 217 -9.70 2.76 9.79
CA PHE A 217 -10.93 2.89 10.59
C PHE A 217 -12.16 3.14 9.72
N SER A 218 -12.30 2.36 8.65
CA SER A 218 -13.43 2.45 7.73
C SER A 218 -13.63 3.84 7.09
N GLY A 219 -12.54 4.59 6.93
CA GLY A 219 -12.52 5.92 6.34
C GLY A 219 -12.62 7.08 7.34
N GLU A 220 -12.57 6.80 8.64
CA GLU A 220 -12.60 7.84 9.67
C GLU A 220 -11.31 8.68 9.73
N ILE A 221 -10.17 8.11 9.34
CA ILE A 221 -8.89 8.84 9.28
C ILE A 221 -8.80 9.66 7.99
N TRP A 222 -9.08 9.03 6.86
CA TRP A 222 -9.09 9.66 5.55
C TRP A 222 -10.00 8.88 4.60
N SER A 223 -10.26 9.40 3.40
CA SER A 223 -10.96 8.64 2.37
C SER A 223 -9.96 8.00 1.40
N HIS A 224 -9.82 6.67 1.45
CA HIS A 224 -8.77 5.89 0.79
C HIS A 224 -8.52 6.28 -0.68
N HIS A 225 -9.52 6.11 -1.54
CA HIS A 225 -9.40 6.36 -2.97
C HIS A 225 -9.15 7.85 -3.30
N PRO A 226 -9.89 8.83 -2.72
CA PRO A 226 -9.53 10.24 -2.83
C PRO A 226 -8.07 10.56 -2.49
N VAL A 227 -7.52 10.02 -1.41
CA VAL A 227 -6.12 10.24 -1.01
C VAL A 227 -5.16 9.65 -2.03
N LEU A 228 -5.37 8.38 -2.42
CA LEU A 228 -4.55 7.70 -3.42
C LEU A 228 -4.55 8.46 -4.76
N PHE A 229 -5.73 8.84 -5.26
CA PHE A 229 -5.87 9.51 -6.55
C PHE A 229 -5.30 10.93 -6.53
N THR A 230 -5.48 11.67 -5.44
CA THR A 230 -4.86 12.99 -5.28
C THR A 230 -3.34 12.88 -5.30
N LYS A 231 -2.77 11.93 -4.55
CA LYS A 231 -1.32 11.71 -4.54
C LYS A 231 -0.79 11.29 -5.90
N LEU A 232 -1.49 10.41 -6.61
CA LEU A 232 -1.12 10.00 -7.98
C LEU A 232 -1.13 11.17 -8.97
N ALA A 233 -2.08 12.10 -8.86
CA ALA A 233 -2.11 13.32 -9.66
C ALA A 233 -0.85 14.17 -9.42
N TRP A 234 -0.50 14.41 -8.15
CA TRP A 234 0.71 15.14 -7.77
C TRP A 234 1.99 14.46 -8.26
N MET A 235 2.10 13.13 -8.15
CA MET A 235 3.22 12.35 -8.70
C MET A 235 3.37 12.53 -10.22
N ASN A 236 2.30 12.90 -10.91
CA ASN A 236 2.28 13.12 -12.36
C ASN A 236 2.35 14.62 -12.75
N GLY A 237 2.74 15.49 -11.81
CA GLY A 237 2.86 16.94 -12.02
C GLY A 237 1.51 17.67 -12.10
N LEU A 238 0.43 17.02 -11.69
CA LEU A 238 -0.91 17.60 -11.63
C LEU A 238 -1.22 18.00 -10.19
N GLU A 239 -0.66 19.13 -9.78
CA GLU A 239 -0.93 19.73 -8.47
C GLU A 239 -2.40 20.19 -8.44
N ILE A 240 -3.24 19.42 -7.76
CA ILE A 240 -4.67 19.69 -7.53
C ILE A 240 -4.90 19.90 -6.04
N GLU A 241 -5.84 20.77 -5.71
CA GLU A 241 -6.20 21.10 -4.33
C GLU A 241 -7.59 20.55 -4.02
N ILE A 242 -7.72 19.82 -2.92
CA ILE A 242 -8.99 19.24 -2.46
C ILE A 242 -9.33 19.81 -1.09
N ASP A 243 -10.35 20.66 -1.05
CA ASP A 243 -10.87 21.22 0.20
C ASP A 243 -11.79 20.21 0.90
N ASN A 244 -11.19 19.20 1.54
CA ASN A 244 -11.89 18.23 2.37
C ASN A 244 -10.97 17.65 3.46
N PRO A 245 -11.38 17.62 4.74
CA PRO A 245 -10.55 17.12 5.83
C PRO A 245 -10.16 15.63 5.71
N LEU A 246 -10.89 14.84 4.91
CA LEU A 246 -10.56 13.44 4.64
C LEU A 246 -9.49 13.26 3.56
N VAL A 247 -8.95 14.35 3.02
CA VAL A 247 -7.81 14.36 2.10
C VAL A 247 -6.70 15.21 2.73
N PRO A 248 -5.73 14.60 3.45
CA PRO A 248 -4.64 15.34 4.11
C PRO A 248 -3.70 15.93 3.07
N MET A 249 -3.97 17.17 2.65
CA MET A 249 -3.25 17.86 1.59
C MET A 249 -1.75 18.02 1.90
N GLU A 250 -1.35 18.03 3.17
CA GLU A 250 0.04 18.06 3.62
C GLU A 250 0.86 16.83 3.19
N LEU A 251 0.20 15.72 2.83
CA LEU A 251 0.84 14.53 2.29
C LEU A 251 0.97 14.53 0.76
N MET A 252 0.30 15.43 0.05
CA MET A 252 0.24 15.42 -1.42
C MET A 252 1.54 15.85 -2.11
N PRO A 253 2.23 16.93 -1.67
CA PRO A 253 3.52 17.32 -2.24
C PRO A 253 4.53 16.17 -2.25
N ILE A 254 5.22 15.99 -3.37
CA ILE A 254 6.26 14.97 -3.52
C ILE A 254 7.52 15.47 -2.83
N LYS A 255 7.71 15.06 -1.58
CA LYS A 255 8.85 15.50 -0.75
C LYS A 255 9.43 14.31 0.02
N PRO A 256 10.28 13.49 -0.62
CA PRO A 256 10.96 12.38 0.04
C PRO A 256 11.74 12.87 1.26
N LEU A 257 11.95 11.99 2.25
CA LEU A 257 12.85 12.27 3.36
C LEU A 257 14.31 12.27 2.86
N GLU A 258 15.17 13.02 3.55
CA GLU A 258 16.62 12.97 3.29
C GLU A 258 17.19 11.57 3.56
N HIS A 259 16.64 10.88 4.57
CA HIS A 259 17.00 9.52 4.94
C HIS A 259 15.76 8.75 5.40
N TYR A 260 15.73 7.45 5.10
CA TYR A 260 14.75 6.50 5.61
C TYR A 260 15.46 5.40 6.38
N ASP A 261 15.04 5.16 7.62
CA ASP A 261 15.58 4.06 8.44
C ASP A 261 14.89 2.74 8.08
N TYR A 262 15.64 1.64 8.03
CA TYR A 262 15.04 0.31 7.87
C TYR A 262 14.20 -0.13 9.09
N HIS A 263 14.42 0.49 10.26
CA HIS A 263 13.80 0.22 11.57
C HIS A 263 14.04 -1.18 12.14
N TYR A 264 13.90 -2.25 11.35
CA TYR A 264 14.21 -3.62 11.73
C TYR A 264 15.47 -4.09 11.00
N ASP A 265 16.44 -4.61 11.76
CA ASP A 265 17.74 -5.03 11.20
C ASP A 265 17.62 -5.99 10.01
N PHE A 266 16.65 -6.91 10.03
CA PHE A 266 16.45 -7.90 8.96
C PHE A 266 15.95 -7.31 7.64
N LEU A 267 15.54 -6.04 7.62
CA LEU A 267 15.19 -5.32 6.40
C LEU A 267 16.41 -4.69 5.71
N ASP A 268 17.54 -4.53 6.41
CA ASP A 268 18.79 -4.08 5.79
C ASP A 268 19.29 -5.16 4.83
N PRO A 269 19.49 -4.84 3.53
CA PRO A 269 20.01 -5.78 2.53
C PRO A 269 21.38 -6.39 2.90
N ASN A 270 22.14 -5.73 3.78
CA ASN A 270 23.46 -6.20 4.23
C ASN A 270 23.39 -7.05 5.49
N TRP A 271 22.22 -7.15 6.13
CA TRP A 271 22.07 -7.92 7.34
C TRP A 271 22.12 -9.42 7.07
N LYS A 272 22.71 -10.15 8.01
CA LYS A 272 22.73 -11.63 8.00
C LYS A 272 22.30 -12.15 9.37
N PRO A 273 21.43 -13.17 9.43
CA PRO A 273 21.05 -13.75 10.70
C PRO A 273 22.27 -14.37 11.36
N GLN A 274 22.58 -13.93 12.58
CA GLN A 274 23.67 -14.52 13.36
C GLN A 274 23.40 -16.01 13.57
N SER A 275 24.26 -16.88 13.05
CA SER A 275 24.20 -18.32 13.31
C SER A 275 24.52 -18.58 14.79
N PHE A 276 24.01 -19.68 15.35
CA PHE A 276 24.36 -20.12 16.70
C PHE A 276 25.89 -20.21 16.90
N PHE A 277 26.61 -20.63 15.86
CA PHE A 277 28.07 -20.65 15.83
C PHE A 277 28.72 -19.26 15.73
N GLY A 278 28.04 -18.25 15.16
CA GLY A 278 28.49 -16.87 15.13
C GLY A 278 28.55 -16.21 16.51
N ARG A 279 27.68 -16.61 17.45
CA ARG A 279 27.76 -16.19 18.87
C ARG A 279 28.82 -16.95 19.67
N LEU A 280 29.09 -18.21 19.33
CA LEU A 280 30.09 -19.05 20.01
C LEU A 280 31.53 -18.78 19.55
N PHE A 281 31.71 -18.35 18.31
CA PHE A 281 33.03 -18.12 17.71
C PHE A 281 33.30 -16.66 17.28
N GLY A 282 32.33 -15.75 17.48
CA GLY A 282 32.53 -14.30 17.38
C GLY A 282 33.37 -13.80 18.56
N LYS A 283 34.68 -13.97 18.47
CA LYS A 283 35.66 -13.43 19.43
C LYS A 283 35.72 -11.90 19.36
N LYS A 284 35.74 -11.31 20.56
CA LYS A 284 36.42 -10.08 21.04
C LYS A 284 36.70 -8.96 20.05
#